data_AF-A0AAV5MRE3-F1
#
_entry.id   AF-A0AAV5MRE3-F1
#
_cell.length_a   1.000
_cell.length_b   1.000
_cell.length_c   1.000
_cell.angle_alpha   90.00
_cell.angle_beta   90.00
_cell.angle_gamma   90.00
#
_symmetry.space_group_name_H-M   'P 1'
#
loop_
_entity.id
_entity.type
_entity.pdbx_description
1 polymer ?
#
loop_
_entity_poly.entity_id
_entity_poly.type
_entity_poly.pdbx_seq_one_letter_code
_entity_poly.pdbx_strand_id
1 'polypeptide(L)' 'MSMAGFDLKPLSQNVAESVRNSGNRVHPGFTVKEENGGVCCGWMGRTLTVASAWR' A
#
# COMPACT_ATOMS: atom_id res chain seq x y z
N MET A 1 11.09 1.41 -9.04
CA MET A 1 11.97 0.61 -9.93
C MET A 1 12.14 1.24 -11.31
N SER A 2 11.58 2.42 -11.58
CA SER A 2 11.70 3.12 -12.87
C SER A 2 13.13 3.34 -13.33
N MET A 3 14.04 3.71 -12.43
CA MET A 3 15.46 3.92 -12.79
C MET A 3 16.16 2.63 -13.26
N ALA A 4 15.61 1.46 -12.93
CA ALA A 4 16.09 0.16 -13.40
C ALA A 4 15.33 -0.32 -14.66
N GLY A 5 14.54 0.55 -15.30
CA GLY A 5 13.81 0.24 -16.54
C GLY A 5 12.45 -0.43 -16.35
N PHE A 6 11.96 -0.57 -15.12
CA PHE A 6 10.65 -1.17 -14.86
C PHE A 6 9.53 -0.14 -14.92
N ASP A 7 8.41 -0.53 -15.52
CA ASP A 7 7.21 0.31 -15.56
C ASP A 7 6.41 0.13 -14.26
N LEU A 8 5.95 1.24 -13.69
CA LEU A 8 5.02 1.20 -12.56
C LEU A 8 3.69 0.59 -13.00
N LYS A 9 3.21 -0.40 -12.24
CA LYS A 9 1.85 -0.94 -12.38
C LYS A 9 1.03 -0.55 -11.15
N PRO A 10 0.13 0.44 -11.26
CA PRO A 10 -0.67 0.88 -10.11
C PRO A 10 -1.44 -0.28 -9.48
N LEU A 11 -1.35 -0.37 -8.15
CA LEU A 11 -2.20 -1.28 -7.38
C LEU A 11 -3.66 -0.80 -7.46
N SER A 12 -4.60 -1.73 -7.57
CA SER A 12 -6.01 -1.38 -7.65
C SER A 12 -6.58 -1.04 -6.27
N GLN A 13 -7.63 -0.23 -6.26
CA GLN A 13 -8.37 0.11 -5.04
C GLN A 13 -8.81 -1.14 -4.26
N ASN A 14 -9.19 -2.21 -4.95
CA ASN A 14 -9.58 -3.48 -4.33
C ASN A 14 -8.41 -4.09 -3.52
N VAL A 15 -7.17 -3.97 -4.00
CA VAL A 15 -5.99 -4.39 -3.22
C VAL A 15 -5.84 -3.54 -1.96
N ALA A 16 -5.97 -2.21 -2.06
CA ALA A 16 -5.89 -1.32 -0.91
C ALA A 16 -6.99 -1.63 0.14
N GLU A 17 -8.22 -1.89 -0.31
CA GLU A 17 -9.34 -2.27 0.55
C GLU A 17 -9.14 -3.63 1.22
N SER A 18 -8.64 -4.63 0.48
CA SER A 18 -8.30 -5.94 1.03
C SER A 18 -7.23 -5.85 2.12
N VAL A 19 -6.18 -5.04 1.89
CA VAL A 19 -5.12 -4.78 2.88
C VAL A 19 -5.69 -4.05 4.10
N ARG A 20 -6.57 -3.06 3.90
CA ARG A 20 -7.22 -2.33 5.00
C ARG A 20 -8.09 -3.26 5.85
N ASN A 21 -8.91 -4.10 5.21
CA ASN A 21 -9.79 -5.04 5.89
C ASN A 21 -9.00 -6.09 6.68
N SER A 22 -7.89 -6.59 6.14
CA SER A 22 -7.04 -7.54 6.84
C SER A 22 -6.30 -6.90 8.03
N GLY A 23 -5.72 -5.73 7.85
CA GLY A 23 -5.00 -5.05 8.94
C GLY A 23 -5.90 -4.52 10.06
N ASN A 24 -7.10 -4.02 9.73
CA ASN A 24 -8.08 -3.59 10.75
C ASN A 24 -8.59 -4.75 11.61
N ARG A 25 -8.61 -5.98 11.08
CA ARG A 25 -8.90 -7.19 11.88
C ARG A 25 -7.80 -7.51 12.89
N VAL A 26 -6.55 -7.14 12.59
CA VAL A 26 -5.41 -7.33 13.49
C VAL A 26 -5.41 -6.25 14.56
N HIS A 27 -5.57 -4.97 14.18
CA HIS A 27 -5.69 -3.89 15.15
C HIS A 27 -6.30 -2.59 14.56
N PRO A 28 -7.15 -1.86 15.33
CA PRO A 28 -7.86 -0.66 14.86
C PRO A 28 -6.98 0.53 14.43
N GLY A 29 -5.75 0.60 14.94
CA GLY A 29 -4.78 1.66 14.61
C GLY A 29 -4.06 1.49 13.27
N PHE A 30 -4.35 0.39 12.54
CA PHE A 30 -3.79 0.14 11.23
C PHE A 30 -4.38 1.09 10.19
N THR A 31 -3.53 1.64 9.33
CA THR A 31 -3.94 2.60 8.30
C THR A 31 -3.40 2.17 6.95
N VAL A 32 -4.18 2.43 5.91
CA VAL A 32 -3.83 2.15 4.53
C VAL A 32 -4.13 3.38 3.69
N LYS A 33 -3.11 3.88 2.99
CA LYS A 33 -3.18 5.01 2.07
C LYS A 33 -2.70 4.58 0.69
N GLU A 34 -3.33 5.09 -0.35
CA GLU A 34 -2.85 4.94 -1.72
C GLU A 34 -1.97 6.14 -2.05
N GLU A 35 -0.76 5.90 -2.56
CA GLU A 35 0.20 6.95 -2.88
C GLU A 35 1.07 6.53 -4.06
N ASN A 36 1.16 7.37 -5.10
CA ASN A 36 2.01 7.16 -6.27
C ASN A 36 1.85 5.76 -6.92
N GLY A 37 0.62 5.25 -6.98
CA GLY A 37 0.31 3.92 -7.54
C GLY A 37 0.66 2.73 -6.64
N GLY A 38 1.16 3.00 -5.43
CA GLY A 38 1.41 2.02 -4.38
C GLY A 38 0.42 2.12 -3.22
N VAL A 39 0.60 1.21 -2.25
CA VAL A 39 -0.16 1.17 -1.00
C VAL A 39 0.80 1.36 0.17
N CYS A 40 0.56 2.38 0.99
CA CYS A 40 1.28 2.67 2.21
C CYS A 40 0.53 2.12 3.42
N CYS A 41 1.12 1.13 4.08
CA CYS A 41 0.65 0.58 5.35
C CYS A 41 1.28 1.35 6.50
N GLY A 42 0.47 1.78 7.46
CA GLY A 42 0.92 2.61 8.56
C GLY A 42 0.26 2.31 9.90
N TRP A 43 0.83 2.88 10.94
CA TRP A 43 0.39 2.78 12.32
C TRP A 43 0.54 4.10 13.04
N MET A 44 -0.48 4.52 13.80
CA MET A 44 -0.45 5.76 14.60
C MET A 44 0.03 6.98 13.78
N GLY A 45 -0.47 7.09 12.54
CA GLY A 45 -0.15 8.19 11.63
C GLY A 45 1.21 8.09 10.93
N ARG A 46 1.99 7.01 11.15
CA ARG A 46 3.31 6.81 10.53
C ARG A 46 3.25 5.70 9.49
N THR A 47 3.86 5.92 8.33
CA THR A 47 4.05 4.86 7.32
C THR A 47 5.14 3.90 7.80
N LEU A 48 4.84 2.60 7.76
CA LEU A 48 5.77 1.54 8.15
C LEU A 48 6.28 0.77 6.93
N THR A 49 5.38 0.49 5.98
CA THR A 49 5.69 -0.31 4.79
C THR A 49 5.00 0.29 3.57
N VAL A 50 5.67 0.22 2.42
CA VAL A 50 5.11 0.61 1.13
C VAL A 50 5.14 -0.59 0.19
N ALA A 51 3.99 -0.93 -0.40
CA ALA A 51 3.86 -1.95 -1.43
C ALA A 51 3.68 -1.27 -2.79
N SER A 52 4.41 -1.75 -3.81
CA SER A 52 4.28 -1.29 -5.19
C SER A 52 4.46 -2.46 -6.15
N ALA A 53 3.84 -2.39 -7.32
CA ALA A 53 3.96 -3.40 -8.36
C ALA A 53 4.62 -2.80 -9.60
N TRP A 54 5.40 -3.62 -10.29
CA TRP A 54 6.23 -3.22 -11.43
C TRP A 54 6.18 -4.33 -12.50
N ARG A 55 6.31 -3.96 -13.77
CA ARG A 55 6.44 -4.90 -14.90
C ARG A 55 7.72 -4.63 -15.68
#